data_AF-A0A166DIP6-F1
#
_entry.id   AF-A0A166DIP6-F1
#
_cell.length_a   1.000
_cell.length_b   1.000
_cell.length_c   1.000
_cell.angle_alpha   90.00
_cell.angle_beta   90.00
_cell.angle_gamma   90.00
#
_symmetry.space_group_name_H-M   'P 1'
#
loop_
_entity.id
_entity.type
_entity.pdbx_description
1 polymer ?
#
loop_
_entity_poly.entity_id
_entity_poly.type
_entity_poly.pdbx_seq_one_letter_code
_entity_poly.pdbx_strand_id
1 'polypeptide(L)' 'MSTNPVNIAGRIISVAQAEVLPGKETEVVKHLEAIRAAALSEAEPGCYTYRVMRYGTRFLVFEEYENLEALK' A
#
# COMPACT_ATOMS: atom_id res chain seq x y z
N MET A 1 -5.92 11.71 -17.18
CA MET A 1 -5.46 11.52 -15.78
C MET A 1 -4.43 12.60 -15.49
N SER A 2 -4.53 13.33 -14.38
CA SER A 2 -3.52 14.34 -14.02
C SER A 2 -2.19 13.64 -13.78
N THR A 3 -1.11 14.11 -14.41
CA THR A 3 0.25 13.63 -14.17
C THR A 3 0.93 14.37 -13.02
N ASN A 4 0.30 15.41 -12.48
CA ASN A 4 0.77 16.15 -11.31
C ASN A 4 -0.04 15.73 -10.06
N PRO A 5 0.59 15.12 -9.05
CA PRO A 5 -0.06 14.70 -7.81
C PRO A 5 -0.73 15.85 -7.04
N VAL A 6 -0.21 17.08 -7.17
CA VAL A 6 -0.75 18.27 -6.47
C VAL A 6 -2.17 18.62 -6.92
N ASN A 7 -2.57 18.18 -8.12
CA ASN A 7 -3.91 18.42 -8.67
C ASN A 7 -4.89 17.28 -8.37
N ILE A 8 -4.48 16.28 -7.58
CA ILE A 8 -5.37 15.18 -7.16
C ILE A 8 -6.10 15.64 -5.90
N ALA A 9 -7.40 15.92 -6.05
CA ALA A 9 -8.28 16.25 -4.93
C ALA A 9 -9.02 15.01 -4.44
N GLY A 10 -9.18 14.89 -3.12
CA GLY A 10 -9.85 13.76 -2.47
C GLY A 10 -8.89 12.63 -2.10
N ARG A 11 -9.48 11.47 -1.76
CA ARG A 11 -8.74 10.30 -1.33
C ARG A 11 -7.84 9.76 -2.42
N ILE A 12 -6.68 9.26 -2.01
CA ILE A 12 -5.69 8.66 -2.89
C ILE A 12 -5.67 7.16 -2.67
N ILE A 13 -5.75 6.39 -3.76
CA ILE A 13 -5.46 4.96 -3.73
C ILE A 13 -4.10 4.75 -4.37
N SER A 14 -3.11 4.40 -3.56
CA SER A 14 -1.82 3.91 -4.03
C SER A 14 -1.96 2.43 -4.39
N VAL A 15 -1.43 2.05 -5.55
CA VAL A 15 -1.38 0.66 -6.00
C VAL A 15 0.07 0.30 -6.25
N ALA A 16 0.65 -0.49 -5.35
CA ALA A 16 2.00 -1.01 -5.50
C ALA A 16 1.94 -2.44 -6.03
N GLN A 17 2.77 -2.75 -7.03
CA GLN A 17 2.92 -4.09 -7.57
C GLN A 17 4.36 -4.56 -7.41
N ALA A 18 4.53 -5.78 -6.92
CA ALA A 18 5.83 -6.41 -6.79
C ALA A 18 5.79 -7.85 -7.31
N GLU A 19 6.86 -8.25 -7.98
CA GLU A 19 7.16 -9.65 -8.30
C GLU A 19 8.24 -10.10 -7.32
N VAL A 20 7.96 -11.12 -6.51
CA VAL A 20 8.90 -11.61 -5.50
C VAL A 20 9.76 -12.74 -6.05
N LEU A 21 10.94 -12.89 -5.48
CA LEU A 21 11.81 -14.01 -5.80
C LEU A 21 11.13 -15.34 -5.38
N PRO A 22 11.22 -16.39 -6.22
CA PRO A 22 10.68 -17.70 -5.88
C PRO A 22 11.22 -18.22 -4.54
N GLY A 23 10.34 -18.72 -3.67
CA GLY A 23 10.69 -19.22 -2.34
C GLY A 23 10.79 -18.14 -1.26
N LYS A 24 10.57 -16.85 -1.60
CA LYS A 24 10.54 -15.72 -0.65
C LYS A 24 9.14 -15.23 -0.35
N GLU A 25 8.10 -15.87 -0.86
CA GLU A 25 6.72 -15.39 -0.78
C GLU A 25 6.23 -15.29 0.67
N THR A 26 6.54 -16.28 1.50
CA THR A 26 6.12 -16.30 2.92
C THR A 26 6.82 -15.20 3.72
N GLU A 27 8.10 -14.93 3.43
CA GLU A 27 8.86 -13.85 4.05
C GLU A 27 8.27 -12.49 3.67
N VAL A 28 7.93 -12.30 2.40
CA VAL A 28 7.28 -11.07 1.93
C VAL A 28 5.89 -10.88 2.54
N VAL A 29 5.08 -11.93 2.65
CA VAL A 29 3.77 -11.85 3.35
C VAL A 29 3.95 -11.32 4.78
N LYS A 30 4.92 -11.88 5.52
CA LYS A 30 5.20 -11.43 6.90
C LYS A 30 5.59 -9.96 6.95
N HIS A 31 6.41 -9.48 6.02
CA HIS A 31 6.77 -8.06 5.95
C HIS A 31 5.57 -7.17 5.59
N LEU A 32 4.75 -7.59 4.63
CA LEU A 32 3.55 -6.84 4.24
C LEU A 32 2.49 -6.80 5.35
N GLU A 33 2.39 -7.84 6.18
CA GLU A 33 1.54 -7.83 7.37
C GLU A 33 2.05 -6.86 8.44
N ALA A 34 3.37 -6.77 8.64
CA ALA A 34 3.97 -5.79 9.54
C ALA A 34 3.72 -4.35 9.06
N ILE A 35 3.87 -4.10 7.75
CA ILE A 35 3.56 -2.80 7.15
C ILE A 35 2.07 -2.49 7.32
N ARG A 36 1.18 -3.45 7.06
CA ARG A 36 -0.26 -3.29 7.28
C ARG A 36 -0.59 -2.86 8.71
N ALA A 37 0.05 -3.48 9.69
CA ALA A 37 -0.17 -3.16 11.10
C ALA A 37 0.30 -1.73 11.43
N ALA A 38 1.42 -1.28 10.86
CA ALA A 38 1.91 0.09 11.01
C ALA A 38 1.00 1.11 10.31
N ALA A 39 0.63 0.83 9.06
CA ALA A 39 -0.23 1.70 8.25
C ALA A 39 -1.61 1.89 8.88
N LEU A 40 -2.17 0.87 9.53
CA LEU A 40 -3.47 0.96 10.22
C LEU A 40 -3.36 1.37 11.69
N SER A 41 -2.18 1.82 12.13
CA SER A 41 -1.96 2.30 13.49
C SER A 41 -2.03 3.82 13.57
N GLU A 42 -1.98 4.35 14.80
CA GLU A 42 -1.88 5.79 15.07
C GLU A 42 -0.63 6.46 14.48
N ALA A 43 0.35 5.68 13.97
CA ALA A 43 1.50 6.23 13.25
C ALA A 43 1.10 6.83 11.89
N GLU A 44 0.03 6.34 11.28
CA GLU A 44 -0.49 6.79 9.98
C GLU A 44 -2.01 7.05 10.07
N PRO A 45 -2.46 8.09 10.79
CA PRO A 45 -3.88 8.35 11.03
C PRO A 45 -4.68 8.67 9.75
N GLY A 46 -3.98 8.99 8.66
CA GLY A 46 -4.57 9.27 7.35
C GLY A 46 -4.70 8.05 6.43
N CYS A 47 -4.26 6.87 6.87
CA CYS A 47 -4.41 5.61 6.15
C CYS A 47 -5.69 4.89 6.57
N TYR A 48 -6.61 4.69 5.63
CA TYR A 48 -7.90 4.04 5.89
C TYR A 48 -7.85 2.53 5.68
N THR A 49 -7.20 2.11 4.60
CA THR A 49 -7.14 0.69 4.25
C THR A 49 -5.77 0.33 3.71
N TYR A 50 -5.29 -0.85 4.12
CA TYR A 50 -4.11 -1.49 3.56
C TYR A 50 -4.48 -2.93 3.21
N ARG A 51 -4.52 -3.24 1.92
CA ARG A 51 -4.99 -4.52 1.38
C ARG A 51 -3.90 -5.17 0.54
N VAL A 52 -3.57 -6.42 0.88
CA VAL A 52 -2.58 -7.22 0.16
C VAL A 52 -3.31 -8.30 -0.64
N MET A 53 -3.01 -8.38 -1.92
CA MET A 53 -3.45 -9.45 -2.82
C MET A 53 -2.23 -10.21 -3.33
N ARG A 54 -2.35 -11.53 -3.41
CA ARG A 54 -1.27 -12.41 -3.87
C ARG A 54 -1.78 -13.34 -4.97
N TYR A 55 -0.98 -13.45 -6.05
CA TYR A 55 -1.16 -14.43 -7.11
C TYR A 55 0.18 -15.06 -7.47
N GLY A 56 0.46 -16.27 -6.95
CA GLY A 56 1.77 -16.91 -7.08
C GLY A 56 2.88 -16.08 -6.42
N THR A 57 3.82 -15.60 -7.24
CA THR A 57 4.92 -14.69 -6.91
C THR A 57 4.58 -13.21 -7.11
N ARG A 58 3.36 -12.88 -7.54
CA ARG A 58 2.92 -11.50 -7.71
C ARG A 58 2.16 -11.02 -6.50
N PHE A 59 2.51 -9.83 -6.04
CA PHE A 59 1.84 -9.12 -4.96
C PHE A 59 1.32 -7.79 -5.48
N LEU A 60 0.09 -7.47 -5.09
CA LEU A 60 -0.50 -6.14 -5.24
C LEU A 60 -0.88 -5.63 -3.86
N VAL A 61 -0.53 -4.39 -3.58
CA VAL A 61 -0.90 -3.68 -2.35
C VAL A 61 -1.76 -2.49 -2.75
N PHE A 62 -2.90 -2.35 -2.10
CA PHE A 62 -3.78 -1.19 -2.21
C PHE A 62 -3.80 -0.44 -0.89
N GLU A 63 -3.43 0.82 -0.94
CA GLU A 63 -3.35 1.69 0.23
C GLU A 63 -4.24 2.90 -0.03
N GLU A 64 -5.23 3.14 0.83
CA GLU A 64 -6.16 4.25 0.68
C GLU A 64 -5.87 5.32 1.74
N TYR A 65 -5.50 6.51 1.28
CA TYR A 65 -5.13 7.65 2.10
C TYR A 65 -6.11 8.81 1.92
N GLU A 66 -6.30 9.62 2.97
CA GLU A 66 -7.18 10.79 2.93
C GLU A 66 -6.77 11.83 1.88
N ASN A 67 -5.46 12.04 1.71
CA ASN A 67 -4.90 13.02 0.80
C ASN A 67 -3.42 12.74 0.50
N LEU A 68 -2.78 13.60 -0.30
CA LEU A 68 -1.37 13.47 -0.67
C LEU A 68 -0.41 13.68 0.50
N GLU A 69 -0.82 14.41 1.54
CA GLU A 69 0.03 14.62 2.73
C GLU A 69 0.06 13.36 3.59
N ALA A 70 -1.07 12.66 3.72
CA ALA A 70 -1.16 11.39 4.46
C ALA A 70 -0.36 10.25 3.81
N LEU A 71 -0.09 10.33 2.50
CA LEU A 71 0.70 9.33 1.76
C LEU A 71 2.23 9.53 1.90
N LYS A 72 2.70 10.73 2.29
CA LYS A 72 4.13 11.08 2.31
C LYS A 72 4.85 10.56 3.54
#